data_AF-A0A2H5W4W0-F1
#
_entry.id   AF-A0A2H5W4W0-F1
#
_cell.length_a   1.000
_cell.length_b   1.000
_cell.length_c   1.000
_cell.angle_alpha   90.00
_cell.angle_beta   90.00
_cell.angle_gamma   90.00
#
_symmetry.space_group_name_H-M   'P 1'
#
loop_
_entity.id
_entity.type
_entity.pdbx_description
1 polymer ?
#
loop_
_entity_poly.entity_id
_entity_poly.type
_entity_poly.pdbx_seq_one_letter_code
_entity_poly.pdbx_strand_id
1 'polypeptide(L)'
;MKPSEAKQPLPPSVRKYLVQVARESIVRYCTEGRKPAPRFPDPICQAPRGVFVTLTQGEALRGCVGLPWPVFPLEEATIEAAVRAARDPRFPPLVSEEVPLVHVEVSVLTVPEPVEADRALEAVRVGRDGLIVRWGEVQGLLLPQVAARYGWDAETFLAHTCRKAGLPPEAWRWPDVQIFTFQAEIIHEGEEAP
;
A
#
# COMPACT_ATOMS: atom_id res chain seq x y z
N MET A 1 -9.87 18.64 -18.71
CA MET A 1 -9.38 17.60 -17.77
C MET A 1 -9.57 16.27 -18.49
N LYS A 2 -8.49 15.56 -18.83
CA LYS A 2 -8.61 14.30 -19.59
C LYS A 2 -9.34 13.26 -18.73
N PRO A 3 -10.22 12.43 -19.32
CA PRO A 3 -10.95 11.42 -18.58
C PRO A 3 -9.99 10.46 -17.89
N SER A 4 -10.35 10.05 -16.68
CA SER A 4 -9.71 8.99 -15.87
C SER A 4 -9.38 7.80 -16.78
N GLU A 5 -8.11 7.68 -17.15
CA GLU A 5 -7.61 6.48 -17.82
C GLU A 5 -7.87 5.33 -16.87
N ALA A 6 -8.60 4.32 -17.33
CA ALA A 6 -8.66 3.04 -16.64
C ALA A 6 -7.22 2.63 -16.33
N LYS A 7 -6.89 2.57 -15.03
CA LYS A 7 -5.53 2.35 -14.53
C LYS A 7 -5.03 1.03 -15.09
N GLN A 8 -4.20 1.11 -16.13
CA GLN A 8 -3.66 -0.05 -16.82
C GLN A 8 -2.74 -0.82 -15.87
N PRO A 9 -2.73 -2.17 -15.95
CA PRO A 9 -1.82 -2.98 -15.17
C PRO A 9 -0.37 -2.62 -15.50
N LEU A 10 0.50 -2.69 -14.50
CA LEU A 10 1.93 -2.47 -14.64
C LEU A 10 2.54 -3.47 -15.63
N PRO A 11 3.55 -3.07 -16.43
CA PRO A 11 4.23 -4.00 -17.32
C PRO A 11 4.82 -5.19 -16.55
N PRO A 12 4.81 -6.42 -17.11
CA PRO A 12 5.35 -7.61 -16.45
C PRO A 12 6.79 -7.46 -15.95
N SER A 13 7.64 -6.73 -16.70
CA SER A 13 9.02 -6.41 -16.31
C SER A 13 9.08 -5.59 -15.02
N VAL A 14 8.23 -4.56 -14.91
CA VAL A 14 8.12 -3.71 -13.72
C VAL A 14 7.58 -4.52 -12.54
N ARG A 15 6.51 -5.31 -12.77
CA ARG A 15 5.92 -6.16 -11.72
C ARG A 15 6.94 -7.11 -11.10
N LYS A 16 7.64 -7.87 -11.95
CA LYS A 16 8.71 -8.80 -11.53
C LYS A 16 9.82 -8.05 -10.79
N TYR A 17 10.23 -6.90 -11.29
CA TYR A 17 11.28 -6.10 -10.70
C TYR A 17 10.92 -5.61 -9.29
N LEU A 18 9.71 -5.12 -9.07
CA LEU A 18 9.29 -4.55 -7.78
C LEU A 18 9.33 -5.59 -6.64
N VAL A 19 8.89 -6.82 -6.91
CA VAL A 19 8.97 -7.89 -5.91
C VAL A 19 10.42 -8.32 -5.70
N GLN A 20 11.22 -8.39 -6.77
CA GLN A 20 12.65 -8.71 -6.66
C GLN A 20 13.41 -7.68 -5.82
N VAL A 21 13.21 -6.37 -6.05
CA VAL A 21 13.90 -5.33 -5.30
C VAL A 21 13.40 -5.24 -3.85
N ALA A 22 12.12 -5.53 -3.60
CA ALA A 22 11.60 -5.65 -2.24
C ALA A 22 12.29 -6.80 -1.48
N ARG A 23 12.36 -7.99 -2.10
CA ARG A 23 13.06 -9.16 -1.57
C ARG A 23 14.54 -8.88 -1.30
N GLU A 24 15.25 -8.33 -2.29
CA GLU A 24 16.67 -7.96 -2.16
C GLU A 24 16.88 -6.97 -1.01
N SER A 25 15.99 -5.99 -0.87
CA SER A 25 16.04 -4.98 0.18
C SER A 25 15.89 -5.59 1.57
N ILE A 26 14.98 -6.55 1.74
CA ILE A 26 14.78 -7.28 3.00
C ILE A 26 16.03 -8.10 3.32
N VAL A 27 16.51 -8.92 2.36
CA VAL A 27 17.71 -9.75 2.54
C VAL A 27 18.89 -8.89 2.99
N ARG A 28 19.21 -7.85 2.22
CA ARG A 28 20.35 -6.98 2.47
C ARG A 28 20.24 -6.24 3.80
N TYR A 29 19.04 -5.82 4.16
CA TYR A 29 18.83 -5.17 5.44
C TYR A 29 19.02 -6.14 6.61
N CYS A 30 18.46 -7.35 6.53
CA CYS A 30 18.58 -8.35 7.59
C CYS A 30 20.02 -8.89 7.74
N THR A 31 20.83 -8.91 6.68
CA THR A 31 22.22 -9.42 6.73
C THR A 31 23.27 -8.34 6.95
N GLU A 32 23.12 -7.16 6.34
CA GLU A 32 24.13 -6.09 6.34
C GLU A 32 23.70 -4.83 7.11
N GLY A 33 22.42 -4.72 7.48
CA GLY A 33 21.85 -3.49 8.05
C GLY A 33 21.76 -2.34 7.03
N ARG A 34 21.78 -2.63 5.73
CA ARG A 34 21.82 -1.64 4.63
C ARG A 34 20.71 -1.89 3.61
N LYS A 35 20.25 -0.83 2.96
CA LYS A 35 19.34 -0.91 1.81
C LYS A 35 20.12 -0.81 0.49
N PRO A 36 19.68 -1.48 -0.59
CA PRO A 36 20.25 -1.28 -1.91
C PRO A 36 19.97 0.15 -2.41
N ALA A 37 20.77 0.62 -3.36
CA ALA A 37 20.50 1.85 -4.09
C ALA A 37 19.52 1.57 -5.24
N PRO A 38 18.62 2.51 -5.58
CA PRO A 38 17.82 2.43 -6.79
C PRO A 38 18.69 2.30 -8.04
N ARG A 39 18.31 1.43 -8.98
CA ARG A 39 19.11 1.07 -10.15
C ARG A 39 18.29 0.74 -11.40
N PHE A 40 16.96 0.77 -11.37
CA PHE A 40 16.15 0.34 -12.51
C PHE A 40 15.74 1.54 -13.37
N PRO A 41 16.28 1.67 -14.60
CA PRO A 41 16.04 2.86 -15.44
C PRO A 41 14.71 2.76 -16.20
N ASP A 42 13.62 2.50 -15.48
CA ASP A 42 12.26 2.46 -16.03
C ASP A 42 11.47 3.70 -15.58
N PRO A 43 10.84 4.46 -16.50
CA PRO A 43 10.08 5.66 -16.16
C PRO A 43 8.97 5.43 -15.13
N ILE A 44 8.35 4.24 -15.10
CA ILE A 44 7.31 3.90 -14.13
C ILE A 44 7.91 3.76 -12.73
N CYS A 45 9.10 3.14 -12.62
CA CYS A 45 9.83 3.00 -11.37
C CYS A 45 10.39 4.34 -10.85
N GLN A 46 10.66 5.28 -11.75
CA GLN A 46 11.12 6.63 -11.43
C GLN A 46 9.98 7.61 -11.10
N ALA A 47 8.75 7.27 -11.48
CA ALA A 47 7.58 8.10 -11.19
C ALA A 47 7.16 7.99 -9.70
N PRO A 48 6.75 9.09 -9.07
CA PRO A 48 6.24 9.04 -7.71
C PRO A 48 4.95 8.22 -7.59
N ARG A 49 4.95 7.24 -6.69
CA ARG A 49 3.81 6.34 -6.41
C ARG A 49 3.76 5.96 -4.94
N GLY A 50 2.56 5.70 -4.44
CA GLY A 50 2.40 5.05 -3.15
C GLY A 50 2.63 3.55 -3.28
N VAL A 51 3.12 2.90 -2.23
CA VAL A 51 3.33 1.45 -2.22
C VAL A 51 3.20 0.88 -0.82
N PHE A 52 2.71 -0.35 -0.72
CA PHE A 52 2.74 -1.17 0.49
C PHE A 52 3.55 -2.44 0.21
N VAL A 53 4.39 -2.84 1.16
CA VAL A 53 5.05 -4.14 1.14
C VAL A 53 4.50 -4.95 2.30
N THR A 54 3.95 -6.11 1.98
CA THR A 54 3.40 -7.07 2.93
C THR A 54 4.28 -8.32 2.93
N LEU A 55 4.61 -8.79 4.13
CA LEU A 55 5.32 -10.03 4.38
C LEU A 55 4.36 -10.99 5.04
N THR A 56 4.25 -12.20 4.50
CA THR A 56 3.48 -13.28 5.11
C THR A 56 4.34 -14.52 5.33
N GLN A 57 4.04 -15.32 6.34
CA GLN A 57 4.64 -16.63 6.54
C GLN A 57 3.50 -17.65 6.54
N GLY A 58 3.38 -18.41 5.45
CA GLY A 58 2.13 -19.11 5.13
C GLY A 58 0.97 -18.11 5.01
N GLU A 59 -0.12 -18.36 5.74
CA GLU A 59 -1.30 -17.47 5.77
C GLU A 59 -1.19 -16.33 6.78
N ALA A 60 -0.16 -16.33 7.64
CA ALA A 60 -0.01 -15.37 8.73
C ALA A 60 0.74 -14.10 8.28
N LEU A 61 0.23 -12.94 8.69
CA LEU A 61 0.92 -11.66 8.50
C LEU A 61 2.19 -11.61 9.36
N ARG A 62 3.34 -11.29 8.75
CA ARG A 62 4.66 -11.16 9.41
C ARG A 62 5.18 -9.72 9.46
N GLY A 63 4.63 -8.85 8.62
CA GLY A 63 4.89 -7.41 8.61
C GLY A 63 4.17 -6.74 7.45
N CYS A 64 3.72 -5.50 7.60
CA CYS A 64 3.15 -4.73 6.50
C CYS A 64 3.31 -3.24 6.75
N VAL A 65 4.07 -2.59 5.88
CA VAL A 65 4.28 -1.14 5.93
C VAL A 65 4.15 -0.57 4.53
N GLY A 66 3.57 0.62 4.44
CA GLY A 66 3.49 1.35 3.18
C GLY A 66 3.73 2.84 3.33
N LEU A 67 3.99 3.44 2.19
CA LEU A 67 4.13 4.87 1.95
C LEU A 67 2.98 5.25 1.03
N PRO A 68 1.84 5.72 1.54
CA PRO A 68 0.65 5.86 0.72
C PRO A 68 0.69 7.04 -0.23
N TRP A 69 1.47 8.06 0.13
CA TRP A 69 1.60 9.28 -0.65
C TRP A 69 2.75 9.17 -1.66
N PRO A 70 2.56 9.66 -2.89
CA PRO A 70 3.58 9.59 -3.96
C PRO A 70 4.68 10.65 -3.72
N VAL A 71 5.46 10.47 -2.66
CA VAL A 71 6.58 11.36 -2.27
C VAL A 71 7.90 10.89 -2.86
N PHE A 72 8.09 9.57 -2.96
CA PHE A 72 9.29 8.94 -3.50
C PHE A 72 9.00 8.29 -4.85
N PRO A 73 10.01 8.17 -5.74
CA PRO A 73 9.95 7.27 -6.88
C PRO A 73 9.51 5.86 -6.45
N LEU A 74 8.72 5.17 -7.27
CA LEU A 74 8.16 3.85 -6.94
C LEU A 74 9.22 2.84 -6.49
N GLU A 75 10.38 2.79 -7.14
CA GLU A 75 11.48 1.90 -6.74
C GLU A 75 12.00 2.24 -5.33
N GLU A 76 12.27 3.51 -5.07
CA GLU A 76 12.76 3.96 -3.75
C GLU A 76 11.71 3.74 -2.67
N ALA A 77 10.43 4.02 -2.97
CA ALA A 77 9.32 3.76 -2.07
C ALA A 77 9.21 2.26 -1.74
N THR A 78 9.44 1.38 -2.72
CA THR A 78 9.38 -0.07 -2.55
C THR A 78 10.52 -0.56 -1.67
N ILE A 79 11.75 -0.08 -1.91
CA ILE A 79 12.93 -0.39 -1.08
C ILE A 79 12.67 0.03 0.38
N GLU A 80 12.21 1.26 0.59
CA GLU A 80 11.95 1.80 1.93
C GLU A 80 10.82 1.06 2.64
N ALA A 81 9.71 0.80 1.94
CA ALA A 81 8.57 0.05 2.49
C ALA A 81 8.96 -1.39 2.86
N ALA A 82 9.78 -2.05 2.04
CA ALA A 82 10.23 -3.42 2.29
C ALA A 82 11.10 -3.52 3.57
N VAL A 83 12.05 -2.61 3.73
CA VAL A 83 12.88 -2.54 4.95
C VAL A 83 12.03 -2.24 6.18
N ARG A 84 11.05 -1.34 6.07
CA ARG A 84 10.14 -1.05 7.18
C ARG A 84 9.20 -2.21 7.50
N ALA A 85 8.73 -2.95 6.50
CA ALA A 85 7.89 -4.13 6.71
C ALA A 85 8.62 -5.22 7.48
N ALA A 86 9.92 -5.41 7.24
CA ALA A 86 10.77 -6.31 8.01
C ALA A 86 10.97 -5.86 9.49
N ARG A 87 10.58 -4.64 9.83
CA ARG A 87 10.70 -4.04 11.17
C ARG A 87 9.38 -3.48 11.69
N ASP A 88 8.26 -3.97 11.15
CA ASP A 88 6.93 -3.53 11.56
C ASP A 88 6.80 -3.65 13.09
N PRO A 89 6.51 -2.55 13.82
CA PRO A 89 6.57 -2.52 15.28
C PRO A 89 5.54 -3.43 15.96
N ARG A 90 4.56 -3.96 15.20
CA ARG A 90 3.60 -4.95 15.68
C ARG A 90 4.22 -6.34 15.85
N PHE A 91 5.41 -6.57 15.30
CA PHE A 91 6.09 -7.85 15.28
C PHE A 91 7.57 -7.71 15.73
N PRO A 92 8.21 -8.78 16.21
CA PRO A 92 9.66 -8.81 16.31
C PRO A 92 10.32 -8.53 14.96
N PRO A 93 11.44 -7.78 14.90
CA PRO A 93 12.19 -7.58 13.66
C PRO A 93 12.50 -8.91 12.98
N LEU A 94 12.40 -8.96 11.65
CA LEU A 94 12.72 -10.13 10.86
C LEU A 94 14.22 -10.42 10.88
N VAL A 95 14.61 -11.65 11.23
CA VAL A 95 16.02 -12.08 11.21
C VAL A 95 16.38 -12.78 9.89
N SER A 96 17.67 -12.84 9.57
CA SER A 96 18.19 -13.38 8.31
C SER A 96 17.68 -14.79 7.97
N GLU A 97 17.52 -15.63 8.99
CA GLU A 97 17.10 -17.02 8.87
C GLU A 97 15.60 -17.16 8.54
N GLU A 98 14.79 -16.15 8.88
CA GLU A 98 13.36 -16.10 8.55
C GLU A 98 13.10 -15.59 7.13
N VAL A 99 14.04 -14.85 6.53
CA VAL A 99 13.84 -14.22 5.21
C VAL A 99 13.43 -15.23 4.13
N PRO A 100 14.03 -16.43 4.02
CA PRO A 100 13.60 -17.43 3.04
C PRO A 100 12.20 -18.01 3.30
N LEU A 101 11.64 -17.83 4.51
CA LEU A 101 10.36 -18.41 4.92
C LEU A 101 9.17 -17.48 4.72
N VAL A 102 9.42 -16.19 4.46
CA VAL A 102 8.34 -15.22 4.21
C VAL A 102 8.08 -15.09 2.72
N HIS A 103 6.83 -14.86 2.33
CA HIS A 103 6.43 -14.42 1.00
C HIS A 103 6.33 -12.91 0.96
N VAL A 104 6.74 -12.32 -0.16
CA VAL A 104 6.68 -10.87 -0.39
C VAL A 104 5.51 -10.55 -1.33
N GLU A 105 4.71 -9.57 -0.93
CA GLU A 105 3.67 -8.96 -1.74
C GLU A 105 3.92 -7.46 -1.84
N VAL A 106 3.84 -6.91 -3.05
CA VAL A 106 3.94 -5.47 -3.30
C VAL A 106 2.62 -4.96 -3.84
N SER A 107 1.99 -4.03 -3.11
CA SER A 107 0.77 -3.35 -3.50
C SER A 107 1.11 -1.94 -4.00
N VAL A 108 1.11 -1.73 -5.31
CA VAL A 108 1.39 -0.41 -5.92
C VAL A 108 0.11 0.40 -5.98
N LEU A 109 0.15 1.58 -5.36
CA LEU A 109 -1.00 2.46 -5.27
C LEU A 109 -1.00 3.46 -6.40
N THR A 110 -2.19 3.71 -6.91
CA THR A 110 -2.42 4.90 -7.72
C THR A 110 -2.39 6.14 -6.85
N VAL A 111 -2.16 7.31 -7.45
CA VAL A 111 -2.22 8.59 -6.73
C VAL A 111 -3.58 8.72 -6.04
N PRO A 112 -3.62 8.95 -4.70
CA PRO A 112 -4.87 9.16 -4.01
C PRO A 112 -5.58 10.42 -4.51
N GLU A 113 -6.86 10.27 -4.83
CA GLU A 113 -7.71 11.34 -5.35
C GLU A 113 -8.68 11.79 -4.23
N PRO A 114 -8.82 13.10 -3.99
CA PRO A 114 -9.71 13.61 -2.95
C PRO A 114 -11.17 13.32 -3.28
N VAL A 115 -11.96 13.07 -2.24
CA VAL A 115 -13.41 12.87 -2.31
C VAL A 115 -14.09 13.85 -1.37
N GLU A 116 -15.05 14.61 -1.90
CA GLU A 116 -15.88 15.50 -1.10
C GLU A 116 -16.74 14.69 -0.12
N ALA A 117 -16.80 15.12 1.14
CA ALA A 117 -17.44 14.36 2.22
C ALA A 117 -18.93 14.10 1.97
N ASP A 118 -19.64 15.05 1.34
CA ASP A 118 -21.05 14.94 0.97
C ASP A 118 -21.30 13.88 -0.12
N ARG A 119 -20.28 13.56 -0.92
CA ARG A 119 -20.33 12.57 -2.01
C ARG A 119 -19.65 11.25 -1.66
N ALA A 120 -19.10 11.12 -0.45
CA ALA A 120 -18.28 9.98 -0.07
C ALA A 120 -19.02 8.64 -0.27
N LEU A 121 -20.28 8.54 0.16
CA LEU A 121 -21.06 7.30 0.02
C LEU A 121 -21.32 6.90 -1.45
N GLU A 122 -21.40 7.87 -2.36
CA GLU A 122 -21.67 7.63 -3.78
C GLU A 122 -20.37 7.37 -4.57
N ALA A 123 -19.28 8.02 -4.15
CA ALA A 123 -17.99 7.95 -4.83
C ALA A 123 -17.20 6.67 -4.50
N VAL A 124 -17.30 6.21 -3.25
CA VAL A 124 -16.56 5.05 -2.73
C VAL A 124 -17.11 3.75 -3.32
N ARG A 125 -16.29 3.03 -4.08
CA ARG A 125 -16.65 1.71 -4.61
C ARG A 125 -15.93 0.60 -3.87
N VAL A 126 -16.67 -0.12 -3.02
CA VAL A 126 -16.17 -1.28 -2.29
C VAL A 126 -15.59 -2.33 -3.24
N GLY A 127 -14.44 -2.91 -2.87
CA GLY A 127 -13.73 -3.91 -3.66
C GLY A 127 -12.92 -3.33 -4.82
N ARG A 128 -13.07 -2.04 -5.13
CA ARG A 128 -12.24 -1.31 -6.10
C ARG A 128 -11.33 -0.30 -5.40
N ASP A 129 -11.90 0.52 -4.54
CA ASP A 129 -11.20 1.64 -3.93
C ASP A 129 -10.68 1.28 -2.53
N GLY A 130 -9.47 1.73 -2.22
CA GLY A 130 -8.95 1.89 -0.87
C GLY A 130 -9.24 3.31 -0.39
N LEU A 131 -9.20 3.51 0.93
CA LEU A 131 -9.51 4.79 1.55
C LEU A 131 -8.36 5.30 2.40
N ILE A 132 -8.17 6.62 2.36
CA ILE A 132 -7.39 7.38 3.32
C ILE A 132 -8.32 8.40 3.95
N VAL A 133 -8.40 8.38 5.28
CA VAL A 133 -9.04 9.44 6.07
C VAL A 133 -7.94 10.20 6.80
N ARG A 134 -7.93 11.52 6.69
CA ARG A 134 -6.97 12.40 7.35
C ARG A 134 -7.67 13.52 8.09
N TRP A 135 -7.21 13.81 9.30
CA TRP A 135 -7.63 14.96 10.09
C TRP A 135 -6.41 15.57 10.80
N GLY A 136 -5.97 16.75 10.36
CA GLY A 136 -4.70 17.32 10.80
C GLY A 136 -3.51 16.38 10.56
N GLU A 137 -2.85 15.97 11.64
CA GLU A 137 -1.67 15.09 11.65
C GLU A 137 -2.02 13.59 11.72
N VAL A 138 -3.27 13.23 12.06
CA VAL A 138 -3.67 11.82 12.13
C VAL A 138 -4.24 11.34 10.80
N GLN A 139 -3.94 10.09 10.46
CA GLN A 139 -4.48 9.45 9.26
C GLN A 139 -4.68 7.96 9.45
N GLY A 140 -5.68 7.43 8.76
CA GLY A 140 -6.01 6.01 8.69
C GLY A 140 -6.14 5.60 7.23
N LEU A 141 -5.61 4.42 6.89
CA LEU A 141 -5.68 3.89 5.53
C LEU A 141 -6.13 2.43 5.52
N LEU A 142 -7.08 2.09 4.68
CA LEU A 142 -7.45 0.71 4.39
C LEU A 142 -7.35 0.41 2.88
N LEU A 143 -6.77 -0.73 2.55
CA LEU A 143 -6.57 -1.18 1.17
C LEU A 143 -7.90 -1.68 0.55
N PRO A 144 -8.04 -1.68 -0.79
CA PRO A 144 -9.29 -2.02 -1.47
C PRO A 144 -9.91 -3.36 -1.07
N GLN A 145 -9.07 -4.39 -0.88
CA GLN A 145 -9.50 -5.75 -0.57
C GLN A 145 -10.11 -5.90 0.82
N VAL A 146 -9.87 -4.96 1.74
CA VAL A 146 -10.31 -5.08 3.14
C VAL A 146 -11.83 -5.08 3.22
N ALA A 147 -12.49 -4.07 2.66
CA ALA A 147 -13.95 -3.96 2.72
C ALA A 147 -14.64 -5.15 2.04
N ALA A 148 -14.13 -5.59 0.88
CA ALA A 148 -14.67 -6.75 0.18
C ALA A 148 -14.55 -8.04 1.00
N ARG A 149 -13.39 -8.27 1.64
CA ARG A 149 -13.15 -9.46 2.48
C ARG A 149 -14.12 -9.57 3.65
N TYR A 150 -14.51 -8.46 4.25
CA TYR A 150 -15.42 -8.42 5.40
C TYR A 150 -16.88 -8.15 5.02
N GLY A 151 -17.20 -8.02 3.72
CA GLY A 151 -18.56 -7.74 3.25
C GLY A 151 -19.09 -6.38 3.71
N TRP A 152 -18.22 -5.38 3.89
CA TRP A 152 -18.61 -4.04 4.31
C TRP A 152 -19.21 -3.25 3.15
N ASP A 153 -20.19 -2.40 3.47
CA ASP A 153 -20.65 -1.34 2.57
C ASP A 153 -19.73 -0.10 2.65
N ALA A 154 -20.00 0.90 1.81
CA ALA A 154 -19.20 2.12 1.74
C ALA A 154 -19.19 2.89 3.08
N GLU A 155 -20.34 2.95 3.77
CA GLU A 155 -20.46 3.64 5.05
C GLU A 155 -19.62 2.97 6.15
N THR A 156 -19.75 1.65 6.27
CA THR A 156 -18.94 0.85 7.21
C THR A 156 -17.46 0.99 6.88
N PHE A 157 -17.10 1.00 5.60
CA PHE A 157 -15.71 1.15 5.17
C PHE A 157 -15.10 2.51 5.54
N LEU A 158 -15.84 3.60 5.34
CA LEU A 158 -15.46 4.94 5.80
C LEU A 158 -15.28 4.96 7.31
N ALA A 159 -16.27 4.44 8.05
CA ALA A 159 -16.25 4.40 9.51
C ALA A 159 -15.06 3.61 10.09
N HIS A 160 -14.74 2.46 9.48
CA HIS A 160 -13.56 1.69 9.87
C HIS A 160 -12.24 2.39 9.51
N THR A 161 -12.21 3.16 8.41
CA THR A 161 -11.05 3.97 8.04
C THR A 161 -10.84 5.12 9.04
N CYS A 162 -11.92 5.78 9.49
CA CYS A 162 -11.86 6.75 10.59
C CYS A 162 -11.32 6.13 11.88
N ARG A 163 -11.84 4.97 12.28
CA ARG A 163 -11.34 4.24 13.46
C ARG A 163 -9.84 3.93 13.37
N LYS A 164 -9.36 3.56 12.17
CA LYS A 164 -7.93 3.32 11.94
C LYS A 164 -7.08 4.59 12.04
N ALA A 165 -7.68 5.75 11.79
CA ALA A 165 -7.05 7.06 12.03
C ALA A 165 -7.09 7.49 13.51
N GLY A 166 -7.70 6.69 14.40
CA GLY A 166 -7.94 7.06 15.80
C GLY A 166 -9.12 8.03 15.99
N LEU A 167 -10.00 8.15 14.99
CA LEU A 167 -11.14 9.06 15.00
C LEU A 167 -12.46 8.32 15.32
N PRO A 168 -13.50 9.05 15.76
CA PRO A 168 -14.86 8.52 15.83
C PRO A 168 -15.33 7.98 14.47
N PRO A 169 -16.19 6.94 14.44
CA PRO A 169 -16.65 6.32 13.19
C PRO A 169 -17.37 7.28 12.23
N GLU A 170 -18.01 8.32 12.75
CA GLU A 170 -18.77 9.30 11.96
C GLU A 170 -17.91 10.49 11.52
N ALA A 171 -16.61 10.51 11.86
CA ALA A 171 -15.73 11.63 11.59
C ALA A 171 -15.58 11.96 10.09
N TRP A 172 -15.79 10.99 9.20
CA TRP A 172 -15.79 11.23 7.75
C TRP A 172 -16.85 12.25 7.29
N ARG A 173 -17.83 12.58 8.13
CA ARG A 173 -18.85 13.61 7.88
C ARG A 173 -18.43 15.01 8.35
N TRP A 174 -17.29 15.14 9.04
CA TRP A 174 -16.83 16.43 9.55
C TRP A 174 -16.22 17.28 8.43
N PRO A 175 -16.40 18.61 8.46
CA PRO A 175 -15.95 19.50 7.38
C PRO A 175 -14.42 19.52 7.21
N ASP A 176 -13.67 19.32 8.29
CA ASP A 176 -12.19 19.38 8.27
C ASP A 176 -11.54 18.01 8.00
N VAL A 177 -12.35 16.95 7.82
CA VAL A 177 -11.84 15.61 7.51
C VAL A 177 -11.69 15.44 6.02
N GLN A 178 -10.48 15.08 5.61
CA GLN A 178 -10.15 14.84 4.21
C GLN A 178 -10.26 13.35 3.91
N ILE A 179 -10.98 13.02 2.85
CA ILE A 179 -11.14 11.65 2.36
C ILE A 179 -10.45 11.55 1.01
N PHE A 180 -9.69 10.48 0.80
CA PHE A 180 -9.07 10.16 -0.47
C PHE A 180 -9.38 8.72 -0.85
N THR A 181 -9.59 8.49 -2.15
CA THR A 181 -9.70 7.15 -2.72
C THR A 181 -8.47 6.83 -3.56
N PHE A 182 -8.08 5.56 -3.59
CA PHE A 182 -7.01 5.07 -4.46
C PHE A 182 -7.33 3.63 -4.87
N GLN A 183 -6.62 3.12 -5.88
CA GLN A 183 -6.65 1.72 -6.26
C GLN A 183 -5.26 1.13 -6.06
N ALA A 184 -5.19 -0.18 -5.89
CA ALA A 184 -3.95 -0.91 -5.70
C ALA A 184 -3.84 -2.05 -6.72
N GLU A 185 -2.69 -2.16 -7.37
CA GLU A 185 -2.29 -3.38 -8.07
C GLU A 185 -1.42 -4.21 -7.14
N ILE A 186 -1.86 -5.43 -6.86
CA ILE A 186 -1.18 -6.37 -5.97
C ILE A 186 -0.33 -7.30 -6.83
N ILE A 187 0.94 -7.46 -6.44
CA ILE A 187 1.91 -8.31 -7.11
C ILE A 187 2.47 -9.27 -6.08
N HIS A 188 2.26 -10.57 -6.29
CA HIS A 188 2.79 -11.62 -5.43
C HIS A 188 4.13 -12.15 -5.97
N GLU A 189 5.02 -12.52 -5.05
CA GLU A 189 6.22 -13.25 -5.40
C GLU A 189 5.92 -14.63 -5.98
N GLY A 190 6.57 -14.96 -7.09
CA GLY A 190 6.38 -16.24 -7.77
C GLY A 190 5.20 -16.28 -8.73
N GLU A 191 4.37 -15.23 -8.81
CA GLU A 191 3.41 -15.08 -9.91
C GLU A 191 4.15 -14.70 -11.20
N GLU A 192 4.11 -15.58 -12.19
CA GLU A 192 4.33 -15.18 -13.58
C GLU A 192 3.10 -14.40 -14.07
N ALA A 193 3.32 -13.31 -14.80
CA ALA A 193 2.20 -12.57 -15.39
C ALA A 193 1.35 -13.52 -16.26
N PRO A 194 0.02 -13.46 -16.19
CA PRO A 194 -0.84 -14.25 -17.05
C PRO A 194 -0.63 -13.93 -18.54
#